data_AF-A0A7X8BU78-F1
#
_entry.id   AF-A0A7X8BU78-F1
#
_cell.length_a   1.000
_cell.length_b   1.000
_cell.length_c   1.000
_cell.angle_alpha   90.00
_cell.angle_beta   90.00
_cell.angle_gamma   90.00
#
_symmetry.space_group_name_H-M   'P 1'
#
loop_
_entity.id
_entity.type
_entity.pdbx_description
1 polymer ?
#
loop_
_entity_poly.entity_id
_entity_poly.type
_entity_poly.pdbx_seq_one_letter_code
_entity_poly.pdbx_strand_id
1 'polypeptide(L)'
;FDQRLWINRIRFYKEQLVILQNNLDKMVKYYSHPELMAEVEQYQNKIIVYQDLADRLIKEYKELRNQVQEFDGNEISSFNRQHIDTINKEINNKAKNFISFFEMMKDDFLEFYTSHHLSENHVINN
;
A
#
# COMPACT_ATOMS: atom_id res chain seq x y z
N PHE A 1 3.92 8.90 20.96
CA PHE A 1 4.11 8.90 19.50
C PHE A 1 3.95 7.48 19.00
N ASP A 2 3.22 7.28 17.91
CA ASP A 2 2.70 5.96 17.54
C ASP A 2 3.26 5.42 16.22
N GLN A 3 4.59 5.45 16.08
CA GLN A 3 5.28 4.90 14.90
C GLN A 3 4.98 3.39 14.75
N ARG A 4 4.78 2.68 15.86
CA ARG A 4 4.44 1.25 15.84
C ARG A 4 3.06 1.00 15.25
N LEU A 5 2.03 1.79 15.61
CA LEU A 5 0.71 1.67 14.98
C LEU A 5 0.79 1.97 13.49
N TRP A 6 1.52 3.01 13.08
CA TRP A 6 1.68 3.32 11.66
C TRP A 6 2.38 2.21 10.89
N ILE A 7 3.46 1.64 11.41
CA ILE A 7 4.15 0.49 10.81
C ILE A 7 3.19 -0.69 10.66
N ASN A 8 2.43 -1.02 11.71
CA ASN A 8 1.47 -2.13 11.67
C ASN A 8 0.35 -1.87 10.66
N ARG A 9 -0.15 -0.63 10.59
CA ARG A 9 -1.17 -0.23 9.62
C ARG A 9 -0.66 -0.36 8.20
N ILE A 10 0.55 0.12 7.89
CA ILE A 10 1.14 0.00 6.56
C ILE A 10 1.39 -1.46 6.18
N ARG A 11 1.83 -2.30 7.13
CA ARG A 11 1.98 -3.76 6.92
C ARG A 11 0.65 -4.42 6.54
N PHE A 12 -0.42 -4.09 7.24
CA PHE A 12 -1.76 -4.60 6.92
C PHE A 12 -2.16 -4.24 5.48
N TYR A 13 -1.93 -3.00 5.04
CA TYR A 13 -2.17 -2.60 3.65
C TYR A 13 -1.25 -3.32 2.65
N LYS A 14 0.01 -3.54 3.01
CA LYS A 14 0.95 -4.33 2.19
C LYS A 14 0.49 -5.78 2.02
N GLU A 15 -0.03 -6.40 3.08
CA GLU A 15 -0.61 -7.74 3.01
C GLU A 15 -1.84 -7.80 2.09
N GLN A 16 -2.68 -6.76 2.12
CA GLN A 16 -3.79 -6.66 1.17
C GLN A 16 -3.32 -6.56 -0.28
N LEU A 17 -2.24 -5.80 -0.58
CA LEU A 17 -1.66 -5.77 -1.93
C LEU A 17 -1.25 -7.17 -2.43
N VAL A 18 -0.73 -8.03 -1.54
CA VAL A 18 -0.39 -9.42 -1.88
C VAL A 18 -1.65 -10.22 -2.22
N ILE A 19 -2.76 -10.00 -1.51
CA ILE A 19 -4.05 -10.64 -1.84
C ILE A 19 -4.53 -10.22 -3.23
N LEU A 20 -4.46 -8.91 -3.56
CA LEU A 20 -4.84 -8.41 -4.88
C LEU A 20 -3.96 -9.00 -5.98
N GLN A 21 -2.65 -9.08 -5.76
CA GLN A 21 -1.71 -9.73 -6.70
C GLN A 21 -2.09 -11.21 -6.94
N ASN A 22 -2.36 -11.96 -5.87
CA ASN A 22 -2.75 -13.37 -5.98
C ASN A 22 -4.05 -13.55 -6.78
N ASN A 23 -4.96 -12.56 -6.73
CA ASN A 23 -6.20 -12.58 -7.51
C ASN A 23 -5.94 -12.30 -9.01
N LEU A 24 -5.05 -11.37 -9.33
CA LEU A 24 -4.58 -11.17 -10.71
C LEU A 24 -3.91 -12.42 -11.27
N ASP A 25 -3.04 -13.06 -10.50
CA ASP A 25 -2.35 -14.28 -10.93
C ASP A 25 -3.31 -15.44 -11.21
N LYS A 26 -4.45 -15.47 -10.51
CA LYS A 26 -5.55 -16.40 -10.83
C LYS A 26 -6.24 -16.01 -12.12
N MET A 27 -6.53 -14.72 -12.36
CA MET A 27 -7.14 -14.29 -13.63
C MET A 27 -6.29 -14.67 -14.84
N VAL A 28 -4.98 -14.44 -14.79
CA VAL A 28 -4.07 -14.77 -15.90
C VAL A 28 -4.10 -16.26 -16.29
N LYS A 29 -4.44 -17.15 -15.35
CA LYS A 29 -4.56 -18.59 -15.63
C LYS A 29 -5.82 -18.95 -16.42
N TYR A 30 -6.89 -18.17 -16.30
CA TYR A 30 -8.20 -18.49 -16.88
C TYR A 30 -8.55 -17.67 -18.10
N TYR A 31 -7.94 -16.50 -18.26
CA TYR A 31 -8.22 -15.59 -19.37
C TYR A 31 -6.95 -15.38 -20.18
N SER A 32 -7.06 -15.26 -21.51
CA SER A 32 -5.90 -15.01 -22.40
C SER A 32 -6.17 -13.92 -23.45
N HIS A 33 -7.26 -13.17 -23.30
CA HIS A 33 -7.63 -12.09 -24.21
C HIS A 33 -6.61 -10.94 -24.10
N PRO A 34 -6.04 -10.44 -25.21
CA PRO A 34 -4.98 -9.42 -25.17
C PRO A 34 -5.35 -8.13 -24.43
N GLU A 35 -6.59 -7.66 -24.59
CA GLU A 35 -7.07 -6.43 -23.93
C GLU A 35 -7.08 -6.59 -22.40
N LEU A 36 -7.58 -7.73 -21.91
CA LEU A 36 -7.58 -8.05 -20.49
C LEU A 36 -6.16 -8.22 -19.94
N MET A 37 -5.23 -8.77 -20.73
CA MET A 37 -3.83 -8.91 -20.31
C MET A 37 -3.14 -7.57 -20.12
N ALA A 38 -3.42 -6.58 -20.98
CA ALA A 38 -2.89 -5.24 -20.83
C ALA A 38 -3.38 -4.58 -19.52
N GLU A 39 -4.67 -4.73 -19.19
CA GLU A 39 -5.22 -4.21 -17.94
C GLU A 39 -4.64 -4.92 -16.71
N VAL A 40 -4.50 -6.24 -16.76
CA VAL A 40 -3.83 -7.02 -15.71
C VAL A 40 -2.41 -6.52 -15.46
N GLU A 41 -1.62 -6.34 -16.52
CA GLU A 41 -0.24 -5.85 -16.42
C GLU A 41 -0.18 -4.45 -15.77
N GLN A 42 -1.12 -3.56 -16.11
CA GLN A 42 -1.23 -2.24 -15.45
C GLN A 42 -1.47 -2.36 -13.95
N TYR A 43 -2.35 -3.27 -13.51
CA TYR A 43 -2.59 -3.50 -12.09
C TYR A 43 -1.39 -4.15 -11.38
N GLN A 44 -0.72 -5.12 -12.01
CA GLN A 44 0.50 -5.72 -11.46
C GLN A 44 1.59 -4.65 -11.25
N ASN A 45 1.80 -3.78 -12.24
CA ASN A 45 2.75 -2.66 -12.13
C ASN A 45 2.38 -1.68 -11.01
N LYS A 46 1.10 -1.31 -10.89
CA LYS A 46 0.61 -0.48 -9.78
C LYS A 46 0.90 -1.15 -8.43
N ILE A 47 0.60 -2.44 -8.28
CA ILE A 47 0.81 -3.19 -7.03
C ILE A 47 2.28 -3.18 -6.63
N ILE A 48 3.21 -3.44 -7.57
CA ILE A 48 4.65 -3.40 -7.31
C ILE A 48 5.06 -2.03 -6.75
N VAL A 49 4.63 -0.94 -7.40
CA VAL A 49 4.93 0.42 -6.94
C VAL A 49 4.38 0.69 -5.54
N TYR A 50 3.16 0.22 -5.22
CA TYR A 50 2.59 0.39 -3.89
C TYR A 50 3.30 -0.44 -2.82
N GLN A 51 3.78 -1.65 -3.14
CA GLN A 51 4.57 -2.46 -2.22
C GLN A 51 5.90 -1.77 -1.88
N ASP A 52 6.58 -1.21 -2.88
CA ASP A 52 7.80 -0.44 -2.69
C ASP A 52 7.57 0.80 -1.83
N LEU A 53 6.46 1.51 -2.06
CA LEU A 53 6.09 2.68 -1.25
C LEU A 53 5.82 2.29 0.21
N ALA A 54 5.12 1.18 0.44
CA ALA A 54 4.88 0.65 1.78
C ALA A 54 6.18 0.34 2.52
N ASP A 55 7.16 -0.28 1.84
CA ASP A 55 8.47 -0.59 2.41
C ASP A 55 9.28 0.66 2.74
N ARG A 56 9.26 1.66 1.85
CA ARG A 56 9.90 2.97 2.12
C ARG A 56 9.28 3.65 3.34
N LEU A 57 7.95 3.68 3.45
CA LEU A 57 7.28 4.28 4.61
C LEU A 57 7.61 3.53 5.91
N ILE A 58 7.60 2.20 5.90
CA ILE A 58 8.00 1.40 7.07
C ILE A 58 9.43 1.74 7.49
N LYS A 59 10.34 1.91 6.52
CA LYS A 59 11.73 2.32 6.79
C LYS A 59 11.79 3.72 7.40
N GLU A 60 11.11 4.71 6.82
CA GLU A 60 11.05 6.09 7.34
C GLU A 60 10.54 6.12 8.80
N TYR A 61 9.50 5.34 9.13
CA TYR A 61 9.00 5.24 10.51
C TYR A 61 10.00 4.58 11.48
N LYS A 62 10.77 3.59 11.02
CA LYS A 62 11.82 2.97 11.84
C LYS A 62 12.97 3.96 12.10
N GLU A 63 13.36 4.72 11.10
CA GLU A 63 14.40 5.76 11.23
C GLU A 63 13.95 6.86 12.21
N LEU A 64 12.72 7.37 12.06
CA LEU A 64 12.14 8.32 13.00
C LEU A 64 12.10 7.77 14.44
N ARG A 65 11.73 6.49 14.60
CA ARG A 65 11.73 5.83 15.91
C ARG A 65 13.13 5.79 16.52
N ASN A 66 14.15 5.45 15.73
CA ASN A 66 15.53 5.41 16.21
C ASN A 66 15.99 6.81 16.64
N GLN A 67 15.70 7.84 15.83
CA GLN A 67 16.00 9.24 16.18
C GLN A 67 15.37 9.60 17.53
N VAL A 68 14.06 9.35 17.71
CA VAL A 68 13.37 9.63 18.98
C VAL A 68 14.06 8.93 20.17
N GLN A 69 14.48 7.67 20.01
CA GLN A 69 15.16 6.92 21.06
C GLN A 69 16.56 7.49 21.40
N GLU A 70 17.31 7.99 20.41
CA GLU A 70 18.60 8.65 20.64
C GLU A 70 18.44 9.96 21.43
N PHE A 71 17.31 10.65 21.27
CA PHE A 71 17.00 11.88 21.96
C PHE A 71 16.45 11.68 23.38
N ASP A 72 15.69 10.62 23.64
CA ASP A 72 15.18 10.31 25.00
C ASP A 72 16.31 10.02 26.02
N GLY A 73 17.54 9.74 25.55
CA GLY A 73 18.73 9.55 26.37
C GLY A 73 19.56 10.81 26.66
N ASN A 74 19.21 11.96 26.05
CA ASN A 74 19.97 13.22 26.14
C ASN A 74 19.03 14.41 26.46
N GLU A 75 19.55 15.53 26.98
CA GLU A 75 18.74 16.74 27.15
C GLU A 75 18.24 17.24 25.78
N ILE A 76 16.93 17.11 25.53
CA ILE A 76 16.33 17.49 24.23
C ILE A 76 16.22 19.01 24.15
N SER A 77 17.00 19.62 23.26
CA SER A 77 16.80 21.03 22.90
C SER A 77 15.43 21.24 22.23
N SER A 78 14.83 22.42 22.42
CA SER A 78 13.56 22.80 21.77
C SER A 78 13.63 22.64 20.24
N PHE A 79 14.79 22.94 19.64
CA PHE A 79 15.05 22.78 18.21
C PHE A 79 14.94 21.31 17.75
N ASN A 80 15.54 20.37 18.49
CA ASN A 80 15.50 18.94 18.16
C ASN A 80 14.07 18.40 18.21
N ARG A 81 13.27 18.83 19.20
CA ARG A 81 11.86 18.44 19.31
C ARG A 81 11.04 18.93 18.12
N GLN A 82 11.15 20.21 17.76
CA GLN A 82 10.42 20.78 16.62
C GLN A 82 10.78 20.09 15.30
N HIS A 83 12.04 19.72 15.12
CA HIS A 83 12.50 19.00 13.93
C HIS A 83 11.86 17.60 13.84
N ILE A 84 11.87 16.82 14.92
CA ILE A 84 11.24 15.49 14.99
C ILE A 84 9.73 15.58 14.72
N ASP A 85 9.06 16.56 15.32
CA ASP A 85 7.63 16.78 15.11
C ASP A 85 7.30 17.09 13.64
N THR A 86 8.17 17.84 12.98
CA THR A 86 8.06 18.17 11.55
C THR A 86 8.19 16.92 10.69
N ILE A 87 9.26 16.14 10.89
CA ILE A 87 9.48 14.88 10.17
C ILE A 87 8.30 13.93 10.40
N ASN A 88 7.85 13.77 11.65
CA ASN A 88 6.70 12.92 11.96
C ASN A 88 5.43 13.36 11.23
N LYS A 89 5.18 14.66 11.13
CA LYS A 89 4.03 15.20 10.40
C LYS A 89 4.12 14.88 8.91
N GLU A 90 5.29 15.02 8.31
CA GLU A 90 5.54 14.72 6.90
C GLU A 90 5.32 13.23 6.60
N ILE A 91 5.93 12.33 7.38
CA ILE A 91 5.78 10.89 7.21
C ILE A 91 4.30 10.48 7.40
N ASN A 92 3.61 11.04 8.40
CA ASN A 92 2.18 10.78 8.60
C ASN A 92 1.31 11.25 7.44
N ASN A 93 1.64 12.37 6.80
CA ASN A 93 0.93 12.82 5.60
C ASN A 93 1.18 11.87 4.42
N LYS A 94 2.43 11.44 4.20
CA LYS A 94 2.74 10.43 3.17
C LYS A 94 1.98 9.12 3.42
N ALA A 95 1.92 8.65 4.67
CA ALA A 95 1.21 7.43 5.05
C ALA A 95 -0.30 7.55 4.82
N LYS A 96 -0.91 8.70 5.15
CA LYS A 96 -2.32 8.98 4.84
C LYS A 96 -2.59 8.95 3.34
N ASN A 97 -1.71 9.58 2.54
CA ASN A 97 -1.85 9.59 1.09
C ASN A 97 -1.73 8.17 0.52
N PHE A 98 -0.75 7.39 0.98
CA PHE A 98 -0.59 5.98 0.61
C PHE A 98 -1.88 5.18 0.86
N ILE A 99 -2.49 5.34 2.05
CA ILE A 99 -3.75 4.66 2.37
C ILE A 99 -4.88 5.12 1.45
N SER A 100 -5.04 6.43 1.25
CA SER A 100 -6.10 6.96 0.39
C SER A 100 -5.98 6.42 -1.04
N PHE A 101 -4.76 6.41 -1.60
CA PHE A 101 -4.53 5.90 -2.94
C PHE A 101 -4.68 4.38 -3.04
N PHE A 102 -4.31 3.65 -1.98
CA PHE A 102 -4.58 2.21 -1.91
C PHE A 102 -6.09 1.92 -1.95
N GLU A 103 -6.90 2.62 -1.15
CA GLU A 103 -8.34 2.38 -1.12
C GLU A 103 -8.98 2.66 -2.49
N MET A 104 -8.60 3.78 -3.13
CA MET A 104 -9.06 4.08 -4.50
C MET A 104 -8.66 2.99 -5.50
N MET A 105 -7.38 2.57 -5.49
CA MET A 105 -6.90 1.52 -6.39
C MET A 105 -7.59 0.18 -6.14
N LYS A 106 -7.86 -0.16 -4.88
CA LYS A 106 -8.58 -1.38 -4.50
C LYS A 106 -10.02 -1.34 -5.01
N ASP A 107 -10.71 -0.21 -4.90
CA ASP A 107 -12.08 -0.06 -5.39
C ASP A 107 -12.11 -0.22 -6.93
N ASP A 108 -11.21 0.45 -7.65
CA ASP A 108 -11.05 0.31 -9.11
C ASP A 108 -10.76 -1.16 -9.49
N PHE A 109 -9.86 -1.81 -8.74
CA PHE A 109 -9.51 -3.21 -8.95
C PHE A 109 -10.71 -4.15 -8.73
N LEU A 110 -11.51 -3.91 -7.69
CA LEU A 110 -12.68 -4.75 -7.40
C LEU A 110 -13.77 -4.61 -8.46
N GLU A 111 -13.96 -3.41 -9.00
CA GLU A 111 -14.86 -3.18 -10.14
C GLU A 111 -14.38 -3.94 -11.37
N PHE A 112 -13.09 -3.80 -11.72
CA PHE A 112 -12.44 -4.54 -12.79
C PHE A 112 -12.56 -6.07 -12.60
N TYR A 113 -12.24 -6.56 -11.41
CA TYR A 113 -12.26 -7.99 -11.10
C TYR A 113 -13.68 -8.55 -11.21
N THR A 114 -14.67 -7.84 -10.67
CA THR A 114 -16.07 -8.29 -10.65
C THR A 114 -16.69 -8.29 -12.05
N SER A 115 -16.43 -7.26 -12.86
CA SER A 115 -16.98 -7.16 -14.22
C SER A 115 -16.48 -8.28 -15.13
N HIS A 116 -15.23 -8.72 -14.98
CA HIS A 116 -14.64 -9.79 -15.77
C HIS A 116 -14.83 -11.19 -15.17
N HIS A 117 -15.10 -11.30 -13.87
CA HIS A 117 -15.36 -12.59 -13.22
C HIS A 117 -16.85 -12.97 -13.20
N LEU A 118 -17.79 -12.00 -13.21
CA LEU A 118 -19.23 -12.26 -13.29
C LEU A 118 -19.75 -12.41 -14.73
N SER A 119 -19.14 -11.75 -15.71
CA SER A 119 -19.62 -11.77 -17.10
C SER A 119 -19.59 -13.18 -17.72
N GLU A 120 -18.72 -14.08 -17.27
CA GLU A 120 -18.63 -15.44 -17.80
C GLU A 120 -19.36 -16.52 -16.98
N ASN A 121 -19.72 -16.27 -15.71
CA ASN A 121 -20.62 -17.18 -14.98
C ASN A 121 -22.03 -17.23 -15.59
N HIS A 122 -22.39 -16.26 -16.44
CA HIS A 122 -23.58 -16.30 -17.27
C HIS A 122 -23.39 -16.91 -18.67
N VAL A 123 -22.16 -17.21 -19.09
CA VAL A 123 -21.87 -17.78 -20.42
C VAL A 123 -21.77 -19.32 -20.39
N ILE A 124 -21.63 -19.95 -19.22
CA ILE A 124 -21.56 -21.41 -19.07
C ILE A 124 -22.95 -22.09 -19.02
N ASN A 125 -24.05 -21.33 -19.10
CA ASN A 125 -25.41 -21.86 -19.23
C ASN A 125 -26.03 -21.47 -20.58
N ASN A 126 -25.54 -22.04 -21.68
CA ASN A 126 -26.32 -22.27 -22.91
C ASN A 126 -25.60 -23.28 -23.83
#